data_AF-A0A085LHI3-F1
#
_entry.id   AF-A0A085LHI3-F1
#
_cell.length_a   1.000
_cell.length_b   1.000
_cell.length_c   1.000
_cell.angle_alpha   90.00
_cell.angle_beta   90.00
_cell.angle_gamma   90.00
#
_symmetry.space_group_name_H-M   'P 1'
#
loop_
_entity.id
_entity.type
_entity.pdbx_description
1 polymer ?
#
loop_
_entity_poly.entity_id
_entity_poly.type
_entity_poly.pdbx_seq_one_letter_code
_entity_poly.pdbx_strand_id
1 'polypeptide(L)'
;MLVGDFNSTHDHATFRRLLGDRFHDATRASGGGLDLSWSPRPGVVPPVLNLDHVVTDRENVVTDVDSLHVVGSDHRAIVATVHVPRP
;
A
#
# COMPACT_ATOMS: atom_id res chain seq x y z
N MET A 1 7.08 -7.59 8.21
CA MET A 1 6.61 -6.60 7.23
C MET A 1 6.79 -7.20 5.84
N LEU A 2 5.82 -6.99 4.95
CA LEU A 2 5.91 -7.35 3.54
C LEU A 2 5.61 -6.09 2.72
N VAL A 3 6.43 -5.81 1.70
CA VAL A 3 6.28 -4.63 0.84
C VAL A 3 6.52 -5.00 -0.60
N GLY A 4 5.69 -4.48 -1.50
CA GLY A 4 5.89 -4.59 -2.94
C GLY A 4 4.59 -4.56 -3.72
N ASP A 5 4.67 -4.88 -5.01
CA ASP A 5 3.54 -5.09 -5.90
C ASP A 5 2.94 -6.49 -5.68
N PHE A 6 1.71 -6.53 -5.20
CA PHE A 6 0.96 -7.78 -4.99
C PHE A 6 0.08 -8.16 -6.19
N ASN A 7 0.01 -7.30 -7.22
CA ASN A 7 -0.92 -7.43 -8.35
C ASN A 7 -2.37 -7.70 -7.91
N SER A 8 -2.76 -7.14 -6.76
CA SER A 8 -4.04 -7.40 -6.13
C SER A 8 -4.45 -6.17 -5.35
N THR A 9 -5.59 -5.57 -5.71
CA THR A 9 -6.21 -4.58 -4.82
C THR A 9 -6.67 -5.24 -3.52
N HIS A 10 -6.89 -4.43 -2.48
CA HIS A 10 -7.40 -4.92 -1.20
C HIS A 10 -8.70 -5.75 -1.34
N ASP A 11 -9.53 -5.50 -2.35
CA ASP A 11 -10.82 -6.21 -2.47
C ASP A 11 -10.66 -7.67 -2.93
N HIS A 12 -9.48 -8.06 -3.45
CA HIS A 12 -9.16 -9.43 -3.79
C HIS A 12 -9.23 -10.34 -2.55
N ALA A 13 -10.04 -11.41 -2.65
CA ALA A 13 -10.24 -12.33 -1.53
C ALA A 13 -8.93 -12.97 -1.04
N THR A 14 -8.00 -13.27 -1.96
CA THR A 14 -6.67 -13.82 -1.63
C THR A 14 -5.84 -12.83 -0.81
N PHE A 15 -5.84 -11.54 -1.17
CA PHE A 15 -5.12 -10.51 -0.41
C PHE A 15 -5.73 -10.32 0.99
N ARG A 16 -7.06 -10.26 1.11
CA ARG A 16 -7.72 -10.19 2.44
C ARG A 16 -7.43 -11.42 3.30
N ARG A 17 -7.35 -12.60 2.68
CA ARG A 17 -6.97 -13.84 3.36
C ARG A 17 -5.52 -13.80 3.84
N LEU A 18 -4.60 -13.21 3.06
CA LEU A 18 -3.21 -12.98 3.48
C LEU A 18 -3.16 -12.06 4.71
N LEU A 19 -3.95 -10.98 4.73
CA LEU A 19 -4.01 -10.09 5.89
C LEU A 19 -4.49 -10.83 7.15
N GLY A 20 -5.57 -11.60 7.01
CA GLY A 20 -6.18 -12.37 8.10
C GLY A 20 -6.45 -11.49 9.32
N ASP A 21 -6.25 -12.05 10.51
CA ASP A 21 -6.41 -11.34 11.78
C ASP A 21 -5.12 -10.75 12.34
N ARG A 22 -3.98 -11.01 11.67
CA ARG A 22 -2.66 -10.63 12.16
C ARG A 22 -2.14 -9.35 11.53
N PHE A 23 -2.41 -9.15 10.24
CA PHE A 23 -1.82 -8.04 9.51
C PHE A 23 -2.85 -6.97 9.16
N HIS A 24 -2.36 -5.78 8.86
CA HIS A 24 -3.10 -4.73 8.17
C HIS A 24 -2.25 -4.12 7.06
N ASP A 25 -2.93 -3.50 6.12
CA ASP A 25 -2.33 -2.75 5.04
C ASP A 25 -2.22 -1.27 5.44
N ALA A 26 -0.98 -0.75 5.48
CA ALA A 26 -0.71 0.61 5.89
C ALA A 26 -1.41 1.64 5.00
N THR A 27 -1.56 1.35 3.70
CA THR A 27 -2.22 2.23 2.72
C THR A 27 -3.71 2.43 2.99
N ARG A 28 -4.32 1.58 3.83
CA ARG A 28 -5.69 1.80 4.35
C ARG A 28 -5.72 2.39 5.76
N ALA A 29 -4.66 2.22 6.53
CA ALA A 29 -4.62 2.64 7.93
C ALA A 29 -4.40 4.15 8.11
N SER A 30 -3.78 4.83 7.15
CA SER A 30 -3.43 6.26 7.22
C SER A 30 -4.63 7.22 7.12
N GLY A 31 -5.79 6.77 6.64
CA GLY A 31 -6.99 7.61 6.49
C GLY A 31 -6.90 8.66 5.37
N GLY A 32 -5.83 8.69 4.57
CA GLY A 32 -5.52 9.72 3.57
C GLY A 32 -6.28 9.63 2.24
N GLY A 33 -7.10 8.60 2.02
CA GLY A 33 -7.83 8.38 0.76
C GLY A 33 -7.37 7.11 0.05
N LEU A 34 -7.54 7.05 -1.27
CA LEU A 34 -7.07 5.92 -2.09
C LEU A 34 -5.61 6.15 -2.50
N ASP A 35 -4.67 5.41 -1.90
CA ASP A 35 -3.26 5.35 -2.33
C ASP A 35 -3.13 4.53 -3.62
N LEU A 36 -3.61 5.08 -4.72
CA LEU A 36 -3.54 4.44 -6.04
C LEU A 36 -2.08 4.48 -6.53
N SER A 37 -1.53 3.29 -6.79
CA SER A 37 -0.12 3.12 -7.13
C SER A 37 0.09 2.94 -8.63
N TRP A 38 -0.79 2.25 -9.34
CA TRP A 38 -0.55 1.83 -10.73
C TRP A 38 -1.40 2.58 -11.77
N SER A 39 -0.80 2.92 -12.92
CA SER A 39 -1.45 3.50 -14.10
C SER A 39 -1.24 2.65 -15.36
N PRO A 40 -2.29 2.40 -16.17
CA PRO A 40 -2.15 1.70 -17.44
C PRO A 40 -1.39 2.50 -18.50
N ARG A 41 -1.30 3.83 -18.34
CA ARG A 41 -0.61 4.76 -19.27
C ARG A 41 -0.07 5.95 -18.47
N PRO A 42 1.09 5.83 -17.80
CA PRO A 42 1.68 6.91 -17.03
C PRO A 42 1.85 8.19 -17.88
N GLY A 43 1.52 9.34 -17.29
CA GLY A 43 1.52 10.65 -17.96
C GLY A 43 0.24 10.99 -18.75
N VAL A 44 -0.64 10.00 -19.00
CA VAL A 44 -1.92 10.20 -19.69
C VAL A 44 -3.10 9.86 -18.79
N VAL A 45 -3.01 8.75 -18.06
CA VAL A 45 -4.02 8.26 -17.12
C VAL A 45 -3.45 8.39 -15.71
N PRO A 46 -4.16 9.02 -14.75
CA PRO A 46 -3.70 9.01 -13.36
C PRO A 46 -3.65 7.56 -12.83
N PRO A 47 -2.96 7.30 -11.72
CA PRO A 47 -3.06 5.99 -11.08
C PRO A 47 -4.53 5.63 -10.80
N VAL A 48 -4.89 4.39 -11.08
CA VAL A 48 -6.28 3.89 -11.02
C VAL A 48 -6.43 2.66 -10.11
N LEU A 49 -5.35 1.96 -9.80
CA LEU A 49 -5.37 0.78 -8.92
C LEU A 49 -4.32 0.91 -7.83
N ASN A 50 -4.67 0.48 -6.61
CA ASN A 50 -3.71 0.24 -5.54
C ASN A 50 -3.27 -1.23 -5.64
N LEU A 51 -2.06 -1.46 -6.14
CA LEU A 51 -1.45 -2.78 -6.30
C LEU A 51 -0.21 -2.96 -5.40
N ASP A 52 0.34 -1.85 -4.92
CA ASP A 52 1.54 -1.81 -4.10
C ASP A 52 1.15 -1.63 -2.64
N HIS A 53 1.54 -2.57 -1.78
CA HIS A 53 1.10 -2.60 -0.39
C HIS A 53 2.28 -2.57 0.57
N VAL A 54 2.06 -1.93 1.72
CA VAL A 54 2.91 -2.08 2.91
C VAL A 54 2.10 -2.86 3.95
N VAL A 55 2.36 -4.16 4.05
CA VAL A 55 1.67 -5.05 4.99
C VAL A 55 2.49 -5.20 6.26
N THR A 56 1.86 -4.87 7.38
CA THR A 56 2.50 -4.86 8.69
C THR A 56 1.66 -5.58 9.74
N ASP A 57 2.29 -6.02 10.83
CA ASP A 57 1.59 -6.59 11.99
C ASP A 57 0.66 -5.54 12.62
N ARG A 58 -0.49 -5.97 13.16
CA ARG A 58 -1.49 -5.08 13.78
C ARG A 58 -1.01 -4.38 15.04
N GLU A 59 0.04 -4.87 15.66
CA GLU A 59 0.66 -4.18 16.80
C GLU A 59 1.47 -2.94 16.37
N ASN A 60 1.87 -2.86 15.09
CA ASN A 60 2.59 -1.70 14.57
C ASN A 60 1.64 -0.54 14.30
N VAL A 61 2.11 0.69 14.55
CA VAL A 61 1.34 1.91 14.30
C VAL A 61 1.83 2.58 13.03
N VAL A 62 0.94 2.71 12.05
CA VAL A 62 1.19 3.49 10.82
C VAL A 62 0.84 4.94 11.09
N THR A 63 1.82 5.82 10.95
CA THR A 63 1.69 7.25 11.31
C THR A 63 1.57 8.15 10.10
N ASP A 64 2.07 7.70 8.95
CA ASP A 64 2.03 8.45 7.70
C ASP A 64 2.13 7.48 6.53
N VAL A 65 1.44 7.80 5.44
CA VAL A 65 1.57 7.11 4.16
C VAL A 65 1.46 8.13 3.04
N ASP A 66 2.38 8.06 2.09
CA ASP A 66 2.40 8.91 0.91
C ASP A 66 2.68 8.10 -0.35
N SER A 67 2.28 8.66 -1.49
CA SER A 67 2.55 8.10 -2.81
C SER A 67 3.41 9.07 -3.62
N LEU A 68 4.59 8.63 -4.05
CA LEU A 68 5.54 9.49 -4.76
C LEU A 68 5.63 9.08 -6.23
N HIS A 69 5.71 10.07 -7.13
CA HIS A 69 5.93 9.82 -8.54
C HIS A 69 7.36 9.30 -8.77
N VAL A 70 7.48 8.20 -9.53
CA VAL A 70 8.77 7.63 -9.95
C VAL A 70 8.92 7.80 -11.45
N VAL A 71 9.95 8.53 -11.88
CA VAL A 71 10.20 8.79 -13.29
C VAL A 71 10.46 7.49 -14.03
N GLY A 72 9.73 7.27 -15.13
CA GLY A 72 9.86 6.07 -15.96
C GLY A 72 9.12 4.84 -15.43
N SER A 73 8.35 4.97 -14.34
CA SER A 73 7.50 3.89 -13.82
C SER A 73 6.03 4.14 -14.12
N ASP A 74 5.30 3.05 -14.37
CA ASP A 74 3.84 2.99 -14.35
C ASP A 74 3.26 2.85 -12.93
N HIS A 75 4.13 2.71 -11.93
CA HIS A 75 3.80 2.74 -10.51
C HIS A 75 4.24 4.04 -9.83
N ARG A 76 3.56 4.39 -8.73
CA ARG A 76 4.02 5.32 -7.69
C ARG A 76 4.67 4.53 -6.58
N ALA A 77 5.73 5.07 -6.00
CA ALA A 77 6.30 4.50 -4.79
C ALA A 77 5.36 4.77 -3.61
N ILE A 78 5.06 3.73 -2.84
CA ILE A 78 4.35 3.86 -1.57
C ILE A 78 5.38 3.97 -0.45
N VAL A 79 5.30 5.05 0.33
CA VAL A 79 6.19 5.30 1.47
C VAL A 79 5.32 5.33 2.72
N ALA A 80 5.67 4.53 3.73
CA ALA A 80 4.95 4.47 4.99
C ALA A 80 5.90 4.68 6.17
N THR A 81 5.49 5.50 7.13
CA THR A 81 6.18 5.65 8.41
C THR A 81 5.52 4.76 9.45
N VAL A 82 6.27 3.73 9.89
CA VAL A 82 5.77 2.70 10.80
C VAL A 82 6.52 2.75 12.13
N HIS A 83 5.77 2.89 13.22
CA HIS A 83 6.28 2.72 14.58
C HIS A 83 6.13 1.26 15.01
N VAL A 84 7.25 0.64 15.38
CA VAL A 84 7.29 -0.74 15.86
C VAL A 84 7.37 -0.72 17.40
N PRO A 85 6.43 -1.36 18.12
CA PRO A 85 6.46 -1.45 19.57
C PRO A 85 7.77 -2.07 20.05
N ARG A 86 8.22 -1.66 21.24
CA ARG A 86 9.34 -2.34 21.90
C ARG A 86 8.88 -3.73 22.38
N PRO A 87 9.76 -4.75 22.33
CA PRO A 87 9.46 -6.07 22.86
C PRO A 87 9.21 -6.06 24.38
#